data_AF-A0A2V0NRG2-F1
#
_entry.id   AF-A0A2V0NRG2-F1
#
_cell.length_a   1.000
_cell.length_b   1.000
_cell.length_c   1.000
_cell.angle_alpha   90.00
_cell.angle_beta   90.00
_cell.angle_gamma   90.00
#
_symmetry.space_group_name_H-M   'P 1'
#
loop_
_entity.id
_entity.type
_entity.pdbx_description
1 polymer ?
#
loop_
_entity_poly.entity_id
_entity_poly.type
_entity_poly.pdbx_seq_one_letter_code
_entity_poly.pdbx_strand_id
1 'polypeptide(L)'
;MAFQPPPPYTRSGPAGGGFGPPPPPFGGSAPYGGNQGAYTGGSSFGAPAGPRGSHSAGAGDDKLGKVKDPLLHAVKWFKTRSSKEKTMMGCVAGLLTLLVLWRTIEDHDTLFVLAEAAHFVGIGLLGWKIYSKKSVAGLSLQTQILTGIFLVVRLYCSFMMEYDIHTLLDLLTAAATAGVLYAMLATPVANTYQADLDSVKFYFVVIPCVALAVIAHPYTSHWLPFRIMWAVCVYLEAISVLPQLRMMQNSKMVERFTAHYVFCLGLSRFFSCAHWILQLLDGNKYLLTALGSGLWPVMVLLSEVVQTFILADFCFYYVKSYADGTGIVRLPVGIV
;
A
#
# COMPACT_ATOMS: atom_id res chain seq x y z
N MET A 1 -12.52 -21.26 6.09
CA MET A 1 -12.98 -22.41 6.90
C MET A 1 -13.83 -21.74 7.94
N ALA A 2 -15.14 -21.90 7.87
CA ALA A 2 -16.07 -21.16 8.73
C ALA A 2 -15.57 -21.25 10.18
N PHE A 3 -15.15 -20.09 10.69
CA PHE A 3 -14.77 -19.89 12.07
C PHE A 3 -15.97 -20.30 12.93
N GLN A 4 -15.80 -21.32 13.78
CA GLN A 4 -16.74 -21.53 14.87
C GLN A 4 -16.45 -20.45 15.93
N PRO A 5 -17.44 -19.63 16.34
CA PRO A 5 -17.25 -18.73 17.46
C PRO A 5 -17.11 -19.53 18.76
N PRO A 6 -16.27 -19.10 19.72
CA PRO A 6 -16.20 -19.72 21.04
C PRO A 6 -17.53 -19.57 21.79
N PRO A 7 -17.85 -20.50 22.72
CA PRO A 7 -19.11 -20.46 23.46
C PRO A 7 -19.23 -19.19 24.33
N PRO A 8 -20.47 -18.71 24.57
CA PRO A 8 -20.68 -17.46 25.29
C PRO A 8 -20.18 -17.54 26.73
N TYR A 9 -19.33 -16.58 27.10
CA TYR A 9 -18.96 -16.33 28.49
C TYR A 9 -20.22 -15.91 29.28
N THR A 10 -20.66 -16.77 30.19
CA THR A 10 -21.59 -16.41 31.26
C THR A 10 -20.84 -15.52 32.26
N ARG A 11 -21.01 -14.20 32.15
CA ARG A 11 -20.53 -13.26 33.16
C ARG A 11 -21.68 -12.92 34.10
N SER A 12 -21.56 -13.41 35.33
CA SER A 12 -22.30 -12.93 36.49
C SER A 12 -22.14 -11.41 36.62
N GLY A 13 -23.27 -10.69 36.65
CA GLY A 13 -23.27 -9.24 36.87
C GLY A 13 -22.98 -8.86 38.32
N PRO A 14 -22.58 -7.60 38.53
CA PRO A 14 -23.20 -6.85 39.62
C PRO A 14 -23.78 -5.50 39.16
N ALA A 15 -24.79 -5.12 39.94
CA ALA A 15 -25.60 -3.91 39.98
C ALA A 15 -24.94 -2.57 39.59
N GLY A 16 -25.72 -1.76 38.87
CA GLY A 16 -26.22 -0.47 39.36
C GLY A 16 -25.29 0.75 39.36
N GLY A 17 -25.64 1.74 38.53
CA GLY A 17 -25.16 3.14 38.56
C GLY A 17 -24.83 3.61 37.14
N GLY A 18 -25.52 4.52 36.49
CA GLY A 18 -26.12 5.78 36.94
C GLY A 18 -25.62 6.84 35.95
N PHE A 19 -26.49 7.28 35.03
CA PHE A 19 -26.17 8.21 33.93
C PHE A 19 -25.75 9.59 34.46
N GLY A 20 -24.61 10.12 33.96
CA GLY A 20 -24.20 11.52 34.13
C GLY A 20 -24.50 12.35 32.87
N PRO A 21 -24.86 13.64 32.99
CA PRO A 21 -25.33 14.47 31.88
C PRO A 21 -24.20 15.00 30.96
N PRO A 22 -24.53 15.38 29.71
CA PRO A 22 -23.56 15.85 28.71
C PRO A 22 -23.09 17.31 28.93
N PRO A 23 -21.91 17.68 28.40
CA PRO A 23 -21.36 19.04 28.53
C PRO A 23 -22.05 20.07 27.60
N PRO A 24 -22.00 21.38 27.96
CA PRO A 24 -22.74 22.44 27.27
C PRO A 24 -22.05 22.96 25.99
N PRO A 25 -22.81 23.63 25.09
CA PRO A 25 -22.29 24.20 23.85
C PRO A 25 -21.68 25.60 24.06
N PHE A 26 -20.51 25.86 23.47
CA PHE A 26 -19.94 27.21 23.39
C PHE A 26 -20.42 27.93 22.13
N GLY A 27 -21.02 29.11 22.31
CA GLY A 27 -21.37 30.05 21.24
C GLY A 27 -20.84 31.46 21.51
N GLY A 28 -20.69 32.23 20.42
CA GLY A 28 -20.65 33.71 20.34
C GLY A 28 -19.31 34.38 20.65
N SER A 29 -18.59 34.98 19.67
CA SER A 29 -18.74 36.35 19.11
C SER A 29 -18.35 37.47 20.11
N ALA A 30 -17.55 38.53 19.85
CA ALA A 30 -17.15 39.31 18.67
C ALA A 30 -15.92 40.23 19.03
N PRO A 31 -15.72 41.47 18.51
CA PRO A 31 -15.06 41.85 17.24
C PRO A 31 -13.92 42.91 17.40
N TYR A 32 -13.09 43.12 16.37
CA TYR A 32 -12.33 44.38 16.10
C TYR A 32 -12.01 44.39 14.58
N GLY A 33 -12.57 45.27 13.73
CA GLY A 33 -12.20 46.68 13.53
C GLY A 33 -10.77 46.76 12.96
N GLY A 34 -10.44 47.07 11.70
CA GLY A 34 -11.02 47.96 10.71
C GLY A 34 -10.04 49.11 10.45
N ASN A 35 -9.29 49.13 9.34
CA ASN A 35 -8.93 50.37 8.66
C ASN A 35 -8.35 50.17 7.24
N GLN A 36 -8.88 50.95 6.30
CA GLN A 36 -8.37 51.20 4.96
C GLN A 36 -7.36 52.36 4.98
N GLY A 37 -6.47 52.41 3.98
CA GLY A 37 -5.63 53.58 3.72
C GLY A 37 -4.80 53.39 2.45
N ALA A 38 -5.32 53.91 1.34
CA ALA A 38 -4.62 54.07 0.07
C ALA A 38 -3.74 55.32 0.09
N TYR A 39 -2.54 55.28 -0.52
CA TYR A 39 -1.91 56.46 -1.14
C TYR A 39 -0.97 56.06 -2.29
N THR A 40 -0.97 56.93 -3.28
CA THR A 40 -0.40 56.90 -4.61
C THR A 40 1.01 57.51 -4.68
N GLY A 41 1.79 57.09 -5.70
CA GLY A 41 2.60 58.00 -6.51
C GLY A 41 4.09 58.12 -6.18
N GLY A 42 4.93 58.21 -7.22
CA GLY A 42 6.22 58.89 -7.14
C GLY A 42 7.40 58.16 -7.80
N SER A 43 7.66 58.53 -9.04
CA SER A 43 8.76 58.16 -9.92
C SER A 43 10.12 58.79 -9.57
N SER A 44 11.20 58.17 -10.10
CA SER A 44 12.38 58.79 -10.75
C SER A 44 13.76 58.66 -10.08
N PHE A 45 14.64 58.00 -10.85
CA PHE A 45 16.03 58.34 -11.22
C PHE A 45 17.09 58.70 -10.16
N GLY A 46 18.22 57.99 -10.21
CA GLY A 46 19.53 58.53 -9.78
C GLY A 46 20.61 57.50 -9.46
N ALA A 47 21.47 57.20 -10.43
CA ALA A 47 22.87 56.81 -10.23
C ALA A 47 23.73 57.82 -11.02
N PRO A 48 25.08 57.91 -10.91
CA PRO A 48 26.04 57.21 -10.05
C PRO A 48 27.10 58.15 -9.38
N ALA A 49 28.00 57.61 -8.53
CA ALA A 49 29.46 57.94 -8.46
C ALA A 49 30.11 57.36 -7.18
N GLY A 50 31.22 56.63 -7.32
CA GLY A 50 32.11 56.23 -6.19
C GLY A 50 33.22 57.27 -5.94
N PRO A 51 34.40 56.89 -5.44
CA PRO A 51 34.72 56.00 -4.31
C PRO A 51 35.63 56.72 -3.27
N ARG A 52 35.59 56.33 -1.98
CA ARG A 52 36.74 56.36 -1.03
C ARG A 52 36.29 56.17 0.41
N GLY A 53 37.12 55.46 1.18
CA GLY A 53 37.24 55.68 2.62
C GLY A 53 36.91 54.49 3.49
N SER A 54 37.95 53.69 3.74
CA SER A 54 38.08 52.68 4.78
C SER A 54 37.45 53.05 6.13
N HIS A 55 36.53 52.24 6.63
CA HIS A 55 36.40 51.98 8.06
C HIS A 55 36.00 50.52 8.30
N SER A 56 36.91 49.81 8.97
CA SER A 56 36.73 48.48 9.53
C SER A 56 35.58 48.48 10.53
N ALA A 57 34.55 47.66 10.30
CA ALA A 57 33.63 47.22 11.33
C ALA A 57 33.05 45.84 10.96
N GLY A 58 33.47 44.82 11.72
CA GLY A 58 32.66 43.65 12.06
C GLY A 58 32.36 42.65 10.95
N ALA A 59 33.25 41.67 10.80
CA ALA A 59 32.91 40.37 10.23
C ALA A 59 31.80 39.71 11.07
N GLY A 60 30.57 39.78 10.57
CA GLY A 60 29.45 38.92 10.95
C GLY A 60 29.30 37.79 9.95
N ASP A 61 30.41 37.13 9.60
CA ASP A 61 30.37 35.88 8.84
C ASP A 61 29.72 34.80 9.71
N ASP A 62 28.62 34.29 9.18
CA ASP A 62 27.88 33.10 9.57
C ASP A 62 28.74 32.01 10.23
N LYS A 63 28.86 32.06 11.56
CA LYS A 63 29.32 30.92 12.37
C LYS A 63 28.14 30.07 12.80
N LEU A 64 27.31 29.65 11.85
CA LEU A 64 26.58 28.39 12.01
C LEU A 64 27.60 27.27 11.83
N GLY A 65 28.22 26.87 12.95
CA GLY A 65 29.13 25.73 12.99
C GLY A 65 28.50 24.54 12.28
N LYS A 66 29.29 23.82 11.47
CA LYS A 66 28.86 22.59 10.78
C LYS A 66 28.15 21.68 11.78
N VAL A 67 26.82 21.71 11.77
CA VAL A 67 26.00 20.77 12.50
C VAL A 67 26.36 19.41 11.92
N LYS A 68 27.05 18.59 12.71
CA LYS A 68 27.31 17.19 12.38
C LYS A 68 25.99 16.45 12.52
N ASP A 69 25.10 16.65 11.56
CA ASP A 69 23.81 16.01 11.56
C ASP A 69 24.05 14.50 11.36
N PRO A 70 23.81 13.68 12.40
CA PRO A 70 24.05 12.24 12.32
C PRO A 70 23.15 11.59 11.26
N LEU A 71 21.97 12.15 11.00
CA LEU A 71 21.06 11.67 9.96
C LEU A 71 21.65 11.95 8.57
N LEU A 72 22.22 13.14 8.36
CA LEU A 72 22.88 13.48 7.10
C LEU A 72 24.10 12.58 6.83
N HIS A 73 24.85 12.23 7.88
CA HIS A 73 25.97 11.29 7.79
C HIS A 73 25.51 9.87 7.45
N ALA A 74 24.44 9.39 8.09
CA ALA A 74 23.84 8.10 7.81
C ALA A 74 23.31 8.01 6.36
N VAL A 75 22.61 9.05 5.90
CA VAL A 75 22.11 9.14 4.51
C VAL A 75 23.27 9.13 3.50
N LYS A 76 24.34 9.89 3.77
CA LYS A 76 25.54 9.89 2.91
C LYS A 76 26.22 8.52 2.89
N TRP A 77 26.40 7.89 4.05
CA TRP A 77 26.98 6.55 4.15
C TRP A 77 26.15 5.52 3.39
N PHE A 78 24.83 5.55 3.54
CA PHE A 78 23.90 4.68 2.80
C PHE A 78 24.03 4.86 1.29
N LYS A 79 24.14 6.11 0.81
CA LYS A 79 24.33 6.41 -0.61
C LYS A 79 25.62 5.80 -1.17
N THR A 80 26.71 5.78 -0.40
CA THR A 80 28.02 5.22 -0.82
C THR A 80 28.07 3.69 -0.93
N ARG A 81 27.07 2.96 -0.43
CA ARG A 81 27.04 1.49 -0.50
C ARG A 81 26.72 0.98 -1.91
N SER A 82 27.31 -0.16 -2.26
CA SER A 82 27.04 -0.89 -3.49
C SER A 82 25.59 -1.42 -3.54
N SER A 83 25.10 -1.74 -4.74
CA SER A 83 23.73 -2.29 -4.89
C SER A 83 23.55 -3.60 -4.11
N LYS A 84 24.57 -4.47 -4.05
CA LYS A 84 24.51 -5.74 -3.31
C LYS A 84 24.38 -5.52 -1.80
N GLU A 85 25.16 -4.59 -1.25
CA GLU A 85 25.06 -4.23 0.17
C GLU A 85 23.70 -3.63 0.51
N LYS A 86 23.13 -2.78 -0.38
CA LYS A 86 21.79 -2.21 -0.19
C LYS A 86 20.70 -3.29 -0.18
N THR A 87 20.80 -4.30 -1.05
CA THR A 87 19.89 -5.45 -1.03
C THR A 87 20.02 -6.23 0.28
N MET A 88 21.24 -6.56 0.71
CA MET A 88 21.48 -7.28 1.96
C MET A 88 20.95 -6.51 3.18
N MET A 89 21.17 -5.19 3.22
CA MET A 89 20.63 -4.32 4.27
C MET A 89 19.09 -4.30 4.25
N GLY A 90 18.48 -4.30 3.06
CA GLY A 90 17.03 -4.42 2.91
C GLY A 90 16.50 -5.74 3.46
N CYS A 91 17.15 -6.87 3.16
CA CYS A 91 16.79 -8.17 3.71
C CYS A 91 16.92 -8.21 5.23
N VAL A 92 18.03 -7.70 5.78
CA VAL A 92 18.24 -7.62 7.24
C VAL A 92 17.20 -6.71 7.89
N ALA A 93 16.90 -5.56 7.29
CA ALA A 93 15.85 -4.67 7.77
C ALA A 93 14.48 -5.36 7.78
N GLY A 94 14.12 -6.09 6.71
CA GLY A 94 12.87 -6.86 6.66
C GLY A 94 12.79 -7.92 7.75
N LEU A 95 13.86 -8.68 7.99
CA LEU A 95 13.92 -9.67 9.07
C LEU A 95 13.81 -9.01 10.45
N LEU A 96 14.49 -7.88 10.67
CA LEU A 96 14.39 -7.11 11.91
C LEU A 96 12.98 -6.55 12.11
N THR A 97 12.34 -6.05 11.05
CA THR A 97 10.94 -5.61 11.10
C THR A 97 10.03 -6.76 11.49
N LEU A 98 10.17 -7.94 10.88
CA LEU A 98 9.39 -9.12 11.26
C LEU A 98 9.60 -9.51 12.73
N LEU A 99 10.84 -9.48 13.22
CA LEU A 99 11.15 -9.78 14.62
C LEU A 99 10.56 -8.74 15.57
N VAL A 100 10.60 -7.45 15.21
CA VAL A 100 9.97 -6.38 16.01
C VAL A 100 8.46 -6.53 16.00
N LEU A 101 7.84 -6.82 14.85
CA LEU A 101 6.40 -7.05 14.75
C LEU A 101 5.99 -8.24 15.61
N TRP A 102 6.70 -9.37 15.50
CA TRP A 102 6.50 -10.54 16.34
C TRP A 102 6.57 -10.22 17.84
N ARG A 103 7.53 -9.39 18.24
CA ARG A 103 7.74 -9.06 19.65
C ARG A 103 6.74 -8.03 20.20
N THR A 104 6.19 -7.18 19.33
CA THR A 104 5.39 -6.00 19.71
C THR A 104 3.89 -6.24 19.56
N ILE A 105 3.50 -6.99 18.53
CA ILE A 105 2.09 -7.23 18.20
C ILE A 105 1.67 -8.54 18.87
N GLU A 106 0.97 -8.42 19.99
CA GLU A 106 0.38 -9.55 20.69
C GLU A 106 -0.88 -10.06 19.95
N ASP A 107 -1.64 -9.15 19.34
CA ASP A 107 -2.83 -9.47 18.56
C ASP A 107 -2.56 -9.41 17.05
N HIS A 108 -2.47 -10.58 16.43
CA HIS A 108 -2.18 -10.75 15.02
C HIS A 108 -3.25 -10.12 14.11
N ASP A 109 -4.47 -9.91 14.60
CA ASP A 109 -5.54 -9.25 13.86
C ASP A 109 -5.19 -7.78 13.56
N THR A 110 -4.32 -7.17 14.37
CA THR A 110 -3.78 -5.82 14.10
C THR A 110 -3.03 -5.76 12.78
N LEU A 111 -2.26 -6.80 12.43
CA LEU A 111 -1.53 -6.86 11.16
C LEU A 111 -2.48 -6.96 9.97
N PHE A 112 -3.57 -7.71 10.12
CA PHE A 112 -4.60 -7.79 9.09
C PHE A 112 -5.26 -6.42 8.87
N VAL A 113 -5.64 -5.72 9.93
CA VAL A 113 -6.21 -4.36 9.84
C VAL A 113 -5.24 -3.38 9.19
N LEU A 114 -3.94 -3.47 9.50
CA LEU A 114 -2.90 -2.65 8.85
C LEU A 114 -2.76 -2.98 7.35
N ALA A 115 -2.86 -4.26 6.99
CA ALA A 115 -2.82 -4.70 5.59
C ALA A 115 -3.97 -4.09 4.79
N GLU A 116 -5.19 -4.17 5.31
CA GLU A 116 -6.40 -3.62 4.68
C GLU A 116 -6.34 -2.10 4.61
N ALA A 117 -5.95 -1.42 5.70
CA ALA A 117 -5.80 0.03 5.72
C ALA A 117 -4.80 0.52 4.67
N ALA A 118 -3.65 -0.14 4.54
CA ALA A 118 -2.66 0.18 3.50
C ALA A 118 -3.24 -0.02 2.09
N HIS A 119 -4.05 -1.06 1.88
CA HIS A 119 -4.70 -1.32 0.60
C HIS A 119 -5.71 -0.23 0.23
N PHE A 120 -6.57 0.16 1.17
CA PHE A 120 -7.54 1.24 0.99
C PHE A 120 -6.87 2.58 0.69
N VAL A 121 -5.76 2.90 1.36
CA VAL A 121 -4.96 4.10 1.04
C VAL A 121 -4.44 4.01 -0.39
N GLY A 122 -3.93 2.85 -0.81
CA GLY A 122 -3.46 2.64 -2.19
C GLY A 122 -4.55 2.89 -3.23
N ILE A 123 -5.72 2.26 -3.09
CA ILE A 123 -6.84 2.44 -4.02
C ILE A 123 -7.37 3.88 -3.96
N GLY A 124 -7.41 4.50 -2.78
CA GLY A 124 -7.79 5.90 -2.60
C GLY A 124 -6.87 6.86 -3.35
N LEU A 125 -5.54 6.64 -3.31
CA LEU A 125 -4.56 7.41 -4.07
C LEU A 125 -4.74 7.24 -5.58
N LEU A 126 -5.10 6.04 -6.03
CA LEU A 126 -5.41 5.76 -7.43
C LEU A 126 -6.68 6.50 -7.88
N GLY A 127 -7.75 6.43 -7.08
CA GLY A 127 -8.99 7.18 -7.33
C GLY A 127 -8.76 8.69 -7.36
N TRP A 128 -7.96 9.21 -6.41
CA TRP A 128 -7.56 10.62 -6.37
C TRP A 128 -6.80 11.04 -7.63
N LYS A 129 -5.84 10.21 -8.09
CA LYS A 129 -5.12 10.44 -9.35
C LYS A 129 -6.10 10.58 -10.51
N ILE A 130 -7.00 9.63 -10.69
CA ILE A 130 -7.98 9.63 -11.79
C ILE A 130 -8.85 10.89 -11.72
N TYR A 131 -9.30 11.26 -10.52
CA TYR A 131 -10.12 12.44 -10.30
C TYR A 131 -9.38 13.75 -10.61
N SER A 132 -8.17 13.93 -10.08
CA SER A 132 -7.41 15.18 -10.19
C SER A 132 -6.66 15.34 -11.51
N LYS A 133 -6.07 14.27 -12.04
CA LYS A 133 -5.26 14.31 -13.27
C LYS A 133 -6.06 14.03 -14.54
N LYS A 134 -7.29 13.51 -14.41
CA LYS A 134 -8.14 13.10 -15.55
C LYS A 134 -7.39 12.19 -16.54
N SER A 135 -6.54 11.32 -16.01
CA SER A 135 -5.67 10.45 -16.80
C SER A 135 -5.45 9.11 -16.09
N VAL A 136 -5.42 8.04 -16.87
CA VAL A 136 -5.09 6.67 -16.48
C VAL A 136 -3.77 6.21 -17.12
N ALA A 137 -2.96 7.15 -17.62
CA ALA A 137 -1.63 6.84 -18.13
C ALA A 137 -0.78 6.11 -17.07
N GLY A 138 0.00 5.11 -17.49
CA GLY A 138 0.78 4.26 -16.59
C GLY A 138 -0.02 3.32 -15.67
N LEU A 139 -1.33 3.15 -15.87
CA LEU A 139 -2.17 2.18 -15.16
C LEU A 139 -2.55 1.02 -16.10
N SER A 140 -2.29 -0.21 -15.66
CA SER A 140 -2.60 -1.43 -16.40
C SER A 140 -4.08 -1.79 -16.21
N LEU A 141 -4.81 -1.82 -17.33
CA LEU A 141 -6.19 -2.26 -17.34
C LEU A 141 -6.26 -3.76 -17.01
N GLN A 142 -5.26 -4.54 -17.44
CA GLN A 142 -5.20 -5.98 -17.22
C GLN A 142 -5.11 -6.32 -15.72
N THR A 143 -4.33 -5.55 -14.96
CA THR A 143 -4.27 -5.69 -13.49
C THR A 143 -5.60 -5.36 -12.83
N GLN A 144 -6.27 -4.27 -13.25
CA GLN A 144 -7.57 -3.91 -12.67
C GLN A 144 -8.65 -4.96 -13.00
N ILE A 145 -8.63 -5.55 -14.19
CA ILE A 145 -9.51 -6.66 -14.56
C ILE A 145 -9.25 -7.89 -13.69
N LEU A 146 -7.97 -8.29 -13.54
CA LEU A 146 -7.60 -9.42 -12.66
C LEU A 146 -8.02 -9.17 -11.22
N THR A 147 -7.84 -7.94 -10.75
CA THR A 147 -8.24 -7.51 -9.40
C THR A 147 -9.75 -7.60 -9.22
N GLY A 148 -10.52 -7.08 -10.18
CA GLY A 148 -11.97 -7.19 -10.17
C GLY A 148 -12.46 -8.65 -10.18
N ILE A 149 -11.84 -9.52 -11.00
CA ILE A 149 -12.21 -10.94 -11.07
C ILE A 149 -12.01 -11.61 -9.70
N PHE A 150 -10.82 -11.51 -9.09
CA PHE A 150 -10.58 -12.21 -7.84
C PHE A 150 -11.41 -11.64 -6.70
N LEU A 151 -11.68 -10.32 -6.66
CA LEU A 151 -12.51 -9.70 -5.63
C LEU A 151 -13.98 -10.10 -5.76
N VAL A 152 -14.51 -10.22 -6.98
CA VAL A 152 -15.88 -10.72 -7.19
C VAL A 152 -16.00 -12.17 -6.76
N VAL A 153 -15.03 -13.01 -7.14
CA VAL A 153 -14.99 -14.42 -6.72
C VAL A 153 -14.85 -14.52 -5.20
N ARG A 154 -13.98 -13.69 -4.58
CA ARG A 154 -13.80 -13.61 -3.14
C ARG A 154 -15.11 -13.27 -2.45
N LEU A 155 -15.72 -12.16 -2.84
CA LEU A 155 -16.94 -11.66 -2.24
C LEU A 155 -18.06 -12.70 -2.32
N TYR A 156 -18.20 -13.37 -3.46
CA TYR A 156 -19.15 -14.47 -3.62
C TYR A 156 -18.85 -15.65 -2.67
N CYS A 157 -17.58 -16.06 -2.57
CA CYS A 157 -17.13 -17.09 -1.64
C CYS A 157 -17.36 -16.66 -0.18
N SER A 158 -17.05 -15.42 0.20
CA SER A 158 -17.26 -14.88 1.54
C SER A 158 -18.75 -14.86 1.88
N PHE A 159 -19.64 -14.38 1.01
CA PHE A 159 -21.10 -14.46 1.24
C PHE A 159 -21.61 -15.89 1.47
N MET A 160 -21.03 -16.88 0.78
CA MET A 160 -21.47 -18.27 0.87
C MET A 160 -20.84 -19.04 2.04
N MET A 161 -19.68 -18.61 2.54
CA MET A 161 -18.89 -19.33 3.55
C MET A 161 -18.74 -18.60 4.88
N GLU A 162 -18.61 -17.26 4.87
CA GLU A 162 -18.12 -16.43 5.97
C GLU A 162 -18.90 -15.09 6.03
N TYR A 163 -19.94 -15.01 6.86
CA TYR A 163 -20.83 -13.85 6.96
C TYR A 163 -20.32 -12.80 7.97
N ASP A 164 -19.10 -12.30 7.76
CA ASP A 164 -18.40 -11.46 8.75
C ASP A 164 -17.92 -10.10 8.19
N ILE A 165 -17.29 -9.28 9.03
CA ILE A 165 -16.68 -7.97 8.72
C ILE A 165 -15.76 -8.01 7.49
N HIS A 166 -15.11 -9.15 7.24
CA HIS A 166 -14.28 -9.40 6.07
C HIS A 166 -15.06 -9.23 4.75
N THR A 167 -16.32 -9.67 4.72
CA THR A 167 -17.21 -9.51 3.56
C THR A 167 -17.49 -8.04 3.25
N LEU A 168 -17.59 -7.19 4.29
CA LEU A 168 -17.73 -5.75 4.10
C LEU A 168 -16.46 -5.12 3.52
N LEU A 169 -15.28 -5.51 4.01
CA LEU A 169 -14.00 -5.00 3.50
C LEU A 169 -13.77 -5.43 2.04
N ASP A 170 -14.07 -6.69 1.71
CA ASP A 170 -14.04 -7.20 0.33
C ASP A 170 -15.01 -6.43 -0.57
N LEU A 171 -16.23 -6.17 -0.09
CA LEU A 171 -17.24 -5.40 -0.83
C LEU A 171 -16.75 -3.97 -1.13
N LEU A 172 -16.19 -3.29 -0.14
CA LEU A 172 -15.67 -1.93 -0.30
C LEU A 172 -14.51 -1.90 -1.31
N THR A 173 -13.59 -2.85 -1.22
CA THR A 173 -12.46 -2.98 -2.14
C THR A 173 -12.93 -3.32 -3.56
N ALA A 174 -13.92 -4.20 -3.70
CA ALA A 174 -14.54 -4.56 -4.97
C ALA A 174 -15.25 -3.35 -5.60
N ALA A 175 -16.02 -2.59 -4.82
CA ALA A 175 -16.70 -1.39 -5.28
C ALA A 175 -15.72 -0.31 -5.75
N ALA A 176 -14.64 -0.09 -5.00
CA ALA A 176 -13.60 0.87 -5.38
C ALA A 176 -12.87 0.45 -6.66
N THR A 177 -12.54 -0.84 -6.80
CA THR A 177 -11.93 -1.40 -8.03
C THR A 177 -12.89 -1.31 -9.23
N ALA A 178 -14.18 -1.57 -9.02
CA ALA A 178 -15.21 -1.39 -10.05
C ALA A 178 -15.31 0.08 -10.50
N GLY A 179 -15.19 1.04 -9.57
CA GLY A 179 -15.11 2.46 -9.89
C GLY A 179 -13.89 2.82 -10.77
N VAL A 180 -12.72 2.24 -10.47
CA VAL A 180 -11.51 2.41 -11.31
C VAL A 180 -11.72 1.81 -12.69
N LEU A 181 -12.26 0.58 -12.79
CA LEU A 181 -12.57 -0.06 -14.06
C LEU A 181 -13.59 0.74 -14.89
N TYR A 182 -14.64 1.24 -14.25
CA TYR A 182 -15.61 2.12 -14.90
C TYR A 182 -14.95 3.38 -15.45
N ALA A 183 -14.07 4.03 -14.67
CA ALA A 183 -13.32 5.18 -15.15
C ALA A 183 -12.45 4.83 -16.37
N MET A 184 -11.75 3.69 -16.34
CA MET A 184 -10.88 3.24 -17.43
C MET A 184 -11.60 2.79 -18.70
N LEU A 185 -12.86 2.31 -18.59
CA LEU A 185 -13.59 1.72 -19.72
C LEU A 185 -14.70 2.61 -20.29
N ALA A 186 -15.36 3.40 -19.44
CA ALA A 186 -16.63 4.06 -19.77
C ALA A 186 -16.58 5.59 -19.74
N THR A 187 -15.43 6.20 -19.40
CA THR A 187 -15.30 7.65 -19.30
C THR A 187 -14.21 8.20 -20.23
N PRO A 188 -14.19 9.52 -20.51
CA PRO A 188 -13.20 10.11 -21.41
C PRO A 188 -11.74 9.90 -20.99
N VAL A 189 -11.45 9.59 -19.72
CA VAL A 189 -10.08 9.29 -19.28
C VAL A 189 -9.54 8.01 -19.93
N ALA A 190 -10.41 7.12 -20.41
CA ALA A 190 -10.04 5.90 -21.16
C ALA A 190 -9.12 6.19 -22.35
N ASN A 191 -9.23 7.36 -22.98
CA ASN A 191 -8.40 7.77 -24.11
C ASN A 191 -6.91 7.97 -23.73
N THR A 192 -6.59 8.07 -22.44
CA THR A 192 -5.21 8.23 -21.94
C THR A 192 -4.55 6.88 -21.60
N TYR A 193 -5.26 5.77 -21.77
CA TYR A 193 -4.74 4.43 -21.54
C TYR A 193 -3.70 4.04 -22.59
N GLN A 194 -2.55 3.54 -22.13
CA GLN A 194 -1.40 3.18 -22.97
C GLN A 194 -1.39 1.67 -23.24
N ALA A 195 -2.21 1.24 -24.20
CA ALA A 195 -2.38 -0.18 -24.54
C ALA A 195 -1.11 -0.85 -25.09
N ASP A 196 -0.21 -0.05 -25.68
CA ASP A 196 1.10 -0.47 -26.20
C ASP A 196 2.06 -0.92 -25.09
N LEU A 197 1.93 -0.35 -23.89
CA LEU A 197 2.74 -0.72 -22.73
C LEU A 197 2.16 -1.89 -21.94
N ASP A 198 0.85 -2.15 -22.04
CA ASP A 198 0.12 -3.20 -21.31
C ASP A 198 0.10 -4.54 -22.08
N SER A 199 1.28 -5.16 -22.17
CA SER A 199 1.54 -6.34 -23.00
C SER A 199 0.97 -7.64 -22.43
N VAL A 200 0.86 -7.76 -21.10
CA VAL A 200 0.44 -9.02 -20.43
C VAL A 200 -1.08 -9.08 -20.35
N LYS A 201 -1.71 -9.96 -21.11
CA LYS A 201 -3.17 -10.11 -21.08
C LYS A 201 -3.64 -10.92 -19.88
N PHE A 202 -4.80 -10.55 -19.33
CA PHE A 202 -5.36 -11.15 -18.11
C PHE A 202 -5.52 -12.67 -18.22
N TYR A 203 -5.88 -13.21 -19.39
CA TYR A 203 -6.10 -14.65 -19.57
C TYR A 203 -4.82 -15.48 -19.40
N PHE A 204 -3.64 -14.92 -19.65
CA PHE A 204 -2.37 -15.60 -19.37
C PHE A 204 -2.12 -15.80 -17.88
N VAL A 205 -2.77 -15.01 -17.02
CA VAL A 205 -2.71 -15.15 -15.56
C VAL A 205 -3.86 -16.04 -15.06
N VAL A 206 -5.07 -15.86 -15.59
CA VAL A 206 -6.26 -16.62 -15.16
C VAL A 206 -6.12 -18.11 -15.46
N ILE A 207 -5.69 -18.50 -16.66
CA ILE A 207 -5.66 -19.91 -17.07
C ILE A 207 -4.76 -20.76 -16.15
N PRO A 208 -3.50 -20.36 -15.86
CA PRO A 208 -2.66 -21.10 -14.90
C PRO A 208 -3.25 -21.15 -13.49
N CYS A 209 -3.86 -20.06 -13.01
CA CYS A 209 -4.47 -20.03 -11.67
C CYS A 209 -5.65 -21.01 -11.56
N VAL A 210 -6.48 -21.10 -12.60
CA VAL A 210 -7.59 -22.07 -12.66
C VAL A 210 -7.07 -23.50 -12.71
N ALA A 211 -6.06 -23.78 -13.54
CA ALA A 211 -5.45 -25.11 -13.61
C ALA A 211 -4.85 -25.52 -12.25
N LEU A 212 -4.16 -24.61 -11.58
CA LEU A 212 -3.58 -24.84 -10.26
C LEU A 212 -4.66 -25.05 -9.18
N ALA A 213 -5.77 -24.30 -9.24
CA ALA A 213 -6.91 -24.45 -8.34
C ALA A 213 -7.60 -25.81 -8.45
N VAL A 214 -7.64 -26.41 -9.64
CA VAL A 214 -8.17 -27.79 -9.79
C VAL A 214 -7.29 -28.79 -9.04
N ILE A 215 -5.96 -28.60 -9.05
CA ILE A 215 -4.99 -29.50 -8.41
C ILE A 215 -4.93 -29.28 -6.89
N ALA A 216 -4.82 -28.01 -6.47
CA ALA A 216 -4.65 -27.62 -5.08
C ALA A 216 -5.76 -26.65 -4.67
N HIS A 217 -6.76 -27.17 -3.99
CA HIS A 217 -7.89 -26.43 -3.43
C HIS A 217 -8.16 -26.90 -2.00
N PRO A 218 -8.82 -26.08 -1.17
CA PRO A 218 -9.12 -26.43 0.22
C PRO A 218 -9.91 -27.73 0.31
N TYR A 219 -9.59 -28.61 1.27
CA TYR A 219 -10.42 -29.75 1.64
C TYR A 219 -11.41 -29.32 2.73
N THR A 220 -12.58 -28.83 2.33
CA THR A 220 -13.66 -28.44 3.25
C THR A 220 -14.96 -29.15 2.89
N SER A 221 -15.96 -29.08 3.79
CA SER A 221 -17.30 -29.66 3.60
C SER A 221 -18.13 -28.99 2.49
N HIS A 222 -17.66 -27.87 1.94
CA HIS A 222 -18.39 -27.13 0.90
C HIS A 222 -18.35 -27.85 -0.45
N TRP A 223 -19.28 -27.47 -1.33
CA TRP A 223 -19.33 -28.01 -2.68
C TRP A 223 -18.04 -27.73 -3.46
N LEU A 224 -17.64 -28.67 -4.31
CA LEU A 224 -16.39 -28.61 -5.07
C LEU A 224 -16.20 -27.30 -5.86
N PRO A 225 -17.22 -26.74 -6.55
CA PRO A 225 -17.06 -25.46 -7.25
C PRO A 225 -16.63 -24.31 -6.33
N PHE A 226 -17.20 -24.21 -5.12
CA PHE A 226 -16.84 -23.15 -4.17
C PHE A 226 -15.41 -23.29 -3.65
N ARG A 227 -14.97 -24.55 -3.44
CA ARG A 227 -13.59 -24.86 -3.04
C ARG A 227 -12.60 -24.43 -4.12
N ILE A 228 -12.90 -24.73 -5.39
CA ILE A 228 -12.07 -24.33 -6.53
C ILE A 228 -12.09 -22.81 -6.70
N MET A 229 -13.25 -22.17 -6.63
CA MET A 229 -13.37 -20.70 -6.74
C MET A 229 -12.55 -19.97 -5.68
N TRP A 230 -12.56 -20.46 -4.43
CA TRP A 230 -11.73 -19.89 -3.38
C TRP A 230 -10.23 -20.03 -3.71
N ALA A 231 -9.79 -21.20 -4.17
CA ALA A 231 -8.40 -21.39 -4.60
C ALA A 231 -8.02 -20.48 -5.78
N VAL A 232 -8.89 -20.34 -6.78
CA VAL A 232 -8.69 -19.41 -7.91
C VAL A 232 -8.49 -17.99 -7.41
N CYS A 233 -9.32 -17.53 -6.47
CA CYS A 233 -9.21 -16.20 -5.89
C CYS A 233 -7.86 -15.96 -5.21
N VAL A 234 -7.39 -16.91 -4.39
CA VAL A 234 -6.09 -16.82 -3.70
C VAL A 234 -4.92 -16.76 -4.71
N TYR A 235 -4.92 -17.64 -5.71
CA TYR A 235 -3.85 -17.66 -6.72
C TYR A 235 -3.86 -16.44 -7.64
N LEU A 236 -5.05 -15.99 -8.03
CA LEU A 236 -5.20 -14.78 -8.84
C LEU A 236 -4.73 -13.55 -8.08
N GLU A 237 -5.11 -13.40 -6.82
CA GLU A 237 -4.66 -12.27 -6.01
C GLU A 237 -3.14 -12.19 -6.00
N ALA A 238 -2.46 -13.32 -5.80
CA ALA A 238 -1.02 -13.35 -5.64
C ALA A 238 -0.24 -12.88 -6.87
N ILE A 239 -0.84 -13.03 -8.06
CA ILE A 239 -0.18 -12.79 -9.35
C ILE A 239 -0.82 -11.61 -10.10
N SER A 240 -1.98 -11.12 -9.66
CA SER A 240 -2.79 -10.08 -10.33
C SER A 240 -2.05 -8.78 -10.64
N VAL A 241 -1.02 -8.44 -9.85
CA VAL A 241 -0.23 -7.20 -9.99
C VAL A 241 0.83 -7.27 -11.10
N LEU A 242 1.13 -8.46 -11.64
CA LEU A 242 2.18 -8.63 -12.64
C LEU A 242 2.03 -7.73 -13.88
N PRO A 243 0.85 -7.58 -14.51
CA PRO A 243 0.71 -6.71 -15.68
C PRO A 243 1.04 -5.24 -15.36
N GLN A 244 0.69 -4.76 -14.17
CA GLN A 244 1.00 -3.41 -13.71
C GLN A 244 2.51 -3.19 -13.61
N LEU A 245 3.22 -4.12 -12.97
CA LEU A 245 4.68 -4.04 -12.86
C LEU A 245 5.35 -4.11 -14.24
N ARG A 246 4.86 -4.97 -15.14
CA ARG A 246 5.38 -5.09 -16.50
C ARG A 246 5.16 -3.81 -17.31
N MET A 247 3.98 -3.22 -17.23
CA MET A 247 3.68 -1.93 -17.86
C MET A 247 4.59 -0.83 -17.33
N MET A 248 4.87 -0.80 -16.03
CA MET A 248 5.78 0.16 -15.41
C MET A 248 7.23 -0.01 -15.84
N GLN A 249 7.69 -1.25 -16.03
CA GLN A 249 9.00 -1.55 -16.64
C GLN A 249 9.07 -1.06 -18.09
N ASN A 250 8.01 -1.28 -18.87
CA ASN A 250 7.93 -0.86 -20.28
C ASN A 250 7.92 0.67 -20.42
N SER A 251 7.27 1.38 -19.49
CA SER A 251 7.16 2.85 -19.50
C SER A 251 8.50 3.58 -19.18
N LYS A 252 9.47 2.90 -18.55
CA LYS A 252 10.78 3.42 -18.08
C LYS A 252 10.71 4.53 -17.01
N MET A 253 9.63 5.29 -16.93
CA MET A 253 9.38 6.30 -15.91
C MET A 253 8.00 6.09 -15.30
N VAL A 254 7.96 5.80 -14.01
CA VAL A 254 6.71 5.58 -13.29
C VAL A 254 6.15 6.92 -12.81
N GLU A 255 4.88 7.17 -13.09
CA GLU A 255 4.17 8.32 -12.53
C GLU A 255 4.07 8.21 -11.00
N ARG A 256 4.30 9.32 -10.29
CA ARG A 256 4.36 9.36 -8.81
C ARG A 256 3.12 8.78 -8.13
N PHE A 257 1.92 9.14 -8.57
CA PHE A 257 0.69 8.61 -7.96
C PHE A 257 0.54 7.11 -8.16
N THR A 258 0.86 6.59 -9.35
CA THR A 258 0.90 5.14 -9.59
C THR A 258 1.94 4.48 -8.70
N ALA A 259 3.12 5.10 -8.53
CA ALA A 259 4.17 4.56 -7.67
C ALA A 259 3.73 4.48 -6.20
N HIS A 260 3.05 5.50 -5.69
CA HIS A 260 2.47 5.49 -4.34
C HIS A 260 1.42 4.40 -4.18
N TYR A 261 0.49 4.26 -5.13
CA TYR A 261 -0.51 3.19 -5.14
C TYR A 261 0.13 1.80 -5.05
N VAL A 262 1.09 1.50 -5.93
CA VAL A 262 1.75 0.19 -5.97
C VAL A 262 2.59 -0.05 -4.71
N PHE A 263 3.17 1.00 -4.12
CA PHE A 263 3.90 0.90 -2.86
C PHE A 263 2.97 0.57 -1.68
N CYS A 264 1.83 1.25 -1.58
CA CYS A 264 0.80 0.94 -0.59
C CYS A 264 0.26 -0.49 -0.75
N LEU A 265 0.06 -0.94 -1.99
CA LEU A 265 -0.29 -2.33 -2.28
C LEU A 265 0.81 -3.29 -1.79
N GLY A 266 2.09 -2.97 -2.03
CA GLY A 266 3.23 -3.74 -1.51
C GLY A 266 3.26 -3.83 0.01
N LEU A 267 3.00 -2.72 0.72
CA LEU A 267 2.89 -2.72 2.19
C LEU A 267 1.72 -3.59 2.68
N SER A 268 0.56 -3.50 2.02
CA SER A 268 -0.58 -4.36 2.31
C SER A 268 -0.20 -5.84 2.21
N ARG A 269 0.48 -6.24 1.12
CA ARG A 269 0.93 -7.63 0.92
C ARG A 269 2.00 -8.06 1.91
N PHE A 270 2.88 -7.15 2.34
CA PHE A 270 3.85 -7.44 3.37
C PHE A 270 3.19 -7.72 4.72
N PHE A 271 2.21 -6.90 5.14
CA PHE A 271 1.50 -7.11 6.41
C PHE A 271 0.64 -8.39 6.39
N SER A 272 -0.02 -8.71 5.28
CA SER A 272 -0.73 -9.98 5.10
C SER A 272 0.21 -11.18 5.26
N CYS A 273 1.35 -11.16 4.56
CA CYS A 273 2.35 -12.22 4.66
C CYS A 273 2.94 -12.33 6.08
N ALA A 274 3.22 -11.19 6.73
CA ALA A 274 3.67 -11.17 8.12
C ALA A 274 2.63 -11.78 9.07
N HIS A 275 1.34 -11.44 8.92
CA HIS A 275 0.26 -12.04 9.72
C HIS A 275 0.29 -13.57 9.63
N TRP A 276 0.35 -14.14 8.43
CA TRP A 276 0.40 -15.59 8.22
C TRP A 276 1.67 -16.26 8.76
N ILE A 277 2.84 -15.64 8.56
CA ILE A 277 4.12 -16.16 9.06
C ILE A 277 4.14 -16.17 10.59
N LEU A 278 3.70 -15.08 11.23
CA LEU A 278 3.73 -14.97 12.68
C LEU A 278 2.73 -15.95 13.33
N GLN A 279 1.55 -16.11 12.74
CA GLN A 279 0.57 -17.10 13.18
C GLN A 279 1.11 -18.54 13.09
N LEU A 280 2.01 -18.81 12.12
CA LEU A 280 2.72 -20.08 12.02
C LEU A 280 3.82 -20.23 13.10
N LEU A 281 4.56 -19.17 13.39
CA LEU A 281 5.68 -19.17 14.35
C LEU A 281 5.24 -19.24 15.80
N ASP A 282 4.09 -18.65 16.16
CA ASP A 282 3.53 -18.67 17.51
C ASP A 282 3.00 -20.05 17.96
N GLY A 283 3.32 -21.09 17.19
CA GLY A 283 3.19 -22.46 17.65
C GLY A 283 1.73 -22.93 17.71
N ASN A 284 0.86 -22.36 16.89
CA ASN A 284 -0.47 -22.92 16.68
C ASN A 284 -0.30 -24.32 16.06
N LYS A 285 -0.23 -25.35 16.93
CA LYS A 285 0.02 -26.77 16.56
C LYS A 285 -0.90 -27.22 15.43
N TYR A 286 -2.07 -26.59 15.34
CA TYR A 286 -3.03 -26.74 14.27
C TYR A 286 -2.48 -26.36 12.88
N LEU A 287 -1.83 -25.20 12.71
CA LEU A 287 -1.28 -24.76 11.42
C LEU A 287 -0.10 -25.64 10.98
N LEU A 288 0.78 -26.00 11.91
CA LEU A 288 1.89 -26.94 11.62
C LEU A 288 1.37 -28.33 11.21
N THR A 289 0.30 -28.80 11.85
CA THR A 289 -0.38 -30.05 11.46
C THR A 289 -1.09 -29.90 10.11
N ALA A 290 -1.72 -28.74 9.85
CA ALA A 290 -2.40 -28.45 8.60
C ALA A 290 -1.43 -28.38 7.41
N LEU A 291 -0.21 -27.89 7.60
CA LEU A 291 0.84 -27.93 6.57
C LEU A 291 1.20 -29.36 6.17
N GLY A 292 1.08 -30.32 7.08
CA GLY A 292 1.27 -31.75 6.80
C GLY A 292 0.04 -32.46 6.24
N SER A 293 -1.14 -31.83 6.26
CA SER A 293 -2.42 -32.49 5.91
C SER A 293 -2.82 -32.37 4.44
N GLY A 294 -2.02 -31.71 3.60
CA GLY A 294 -2.25 -31.61 2.16
C GLY A 294 -1.60 -30.41 1.50
N LEU A 295 -1.81 -30.26 0.18
CA LEU A 295 -1.19 -29.19 -0.61
C LEU A 295 -1.76 -27.80 -0.29
N TRP A 296 -3.03 -27.70 0.12
CA TRP A 296 -3.71 -26.41 0.23
C TRP A 296 -3.05 -25.41 1.20
N PRO A 297 -2.77 -25.75 2.47
CA PRO A 297 -2.17 -24.79 3.40
C PRO A 297 -0.78 -24.32 2.95
N VAL A 298 0.02 -25.21 2.35
CA VAL A 298 1.32 -24.86 1.76
C VAL A 298 1.13 -23.88 0.60
N MET A 299 0.13 -24.10 -0.25
CA MET A 299 -0.17 -23.23 -1.38
C MET A 299 -0.68 -21.84 -0.96
N VAL A 300 -1.43 -21.73 0.16
CA VAL A 300 -1.82 -20.42 0.72
C VAL A 300 -0.58 -19.63 1.15
N LEU A 301 0.31 -20.23 1.94
CA LEU A 301 1.56 -19.57 2.35
C LEU A 301 2.45 -19.24 1.15
N LEU A 302 2.53 -20.13 0.17
CA LEU A 302 3.29 -19.88 -1.05
C LEU A 302 2.70 -18.68 -1.83
N SER A 303 1.38 -18.56 -1.89
CA SER A 303 0.70 -17.42 -2.53
C SER A 303 1.04 -16.11 -1.84
N GLU A 304 1.02 -16.08 -0.50
CA GLU A 304 1.45 -14.93 0.32
C GLU A 304 2.91 -14.55 0.05
N VAL A 305 3.81 -15.53 -0.02
CA VAL A 305 5.23 -15.29 -0.32
C VAL A 305 5.41 -14.76 -1.74
N VAL A 306 4.75 -15.37 -2.73
CA VAL A 306 4.83 -14.98 -4.15
C VAL A 306 4.39 -13.53 -4.32
N GLN A 307 3.26 -13.14 -3.74
CA GLN A 307 2.74 -11.77 -3.87
C GLN A 307 3.65 -10.73 -3.22
N THR A 308 4.20 -11.03 -2.03
CA THR A 308 5.14 -10.13 -1.36
C THR A 308 6.43 -10.00 -2.16
N PHE A 309 6.95 -11.11 -2.70
CA PHE A 309 8.21 -11.12 -3.43
C PHE A 309 8.12 -10.38 -4.77
N ILE A 310 7.03 -10.57 -5.52
CA ILE A 310 6.77 -9.84 -6.77
C ILE A 310 6.79 -8.31 -6.54
N LEU A 311 6.24 -7.85 -5.41
CA LEU A 311 6.18 -6.42 -5.06
C LEU A 311 7.45 -5.91 -4.34
N ALA A 312 8.27 -6.79 -3.79
CA ALA A 312 9.44 -6.42 -3.00
C ALA A 312 10.46 -5.59 -3.81
N ASP A 313 10.73 -5.99 -5.05
CA ASP A 313 11.67 -5.27 -5.93
C ASP A 313 11.18 -3.85 -6.21
N PHE A 314 9.89 -3.71 -6.56
CA PHE A 314 9.28 -2.41 -6.76
C PHE A 314 9.39 -1.54 -5.49
N CYS A 315 9.05 -2.10 -4.32
CA CYS A 315 9.12 -1.38 -3.05
C CYS A 315 10.54 -0.91 -2.72
N PHE A 316 11.55 -1.75 -3.00
CA PHE A 316 12.96 -1.39 -2.86
C PHE A 316 13.34 -0.19 -3.75
N TYR A 317 13.00 -0.23 -5.04
CA TYR A 317 13.28 0.87 -5.96
C TYR A 317 12.49 2.14 -5.62
N TYR A 318 11.28 1.99 -5.10
CA TYR A 318 10.49 3.11 -4.58
C TYR A 318 11.22 3.79 -3.43
N VAL A 319 11.56 3.07 -2.36
CA VAL A 319 12.26 3.63 -1.18
C VAL A 319 13.60 4.25 -1.59
N LYS A 320 14.35 3.57 -2.47
CA LYS A 320 15.61 4.07 -3.01
C LYS A 320 15.44 5.42 -3.72
N SER A 321 14.42 5.57 -4.57
CA SER A 321 14.20 6.83 -5.30
C SER A 321 13.93 8.03 -4.38
N TYR A 322 13.25 7.81 -3.26
CA TYR A 322 13.00 8.85 -2.25
C TYR A 322 14.22 9.11 -1.38
N ALA A 323 14.97 8.07 -0.99
CA ALA A 323 16.24 8.23 -0.27
C ALA A 323 17.29 8.98 -1.12
N ASP A 324 17.29 8.76 -2.43
CA ASP A 324 18.15 9.48 -3.37
C ASP A 324 17.68 10.92 -3.62
N GLY A 325 16.44 11.27 -3.24
CA GLY A 325 15.84 12.60 -3.36
C GLY A 325 15.23 12.90 -4.73
N THR A 326 15.14 11.90 -5.62
CA THR A 326 14.59 12.08 -6.97
C THR A 326 13.06 12.00 -6.97
N GLY A 327 12.49 11.15 -6.12
CA GLY A 327 11.04 10.87 -6.09
C GLY A 327 10.48 10.35 -7.42
N ILE A 328 11.34 9.83 -8.29
CA ILE A 328 10.99 9.26 -9.59
C ILE A 328 11.50 7.82 -9.59
N VAL A 329 10.59 6.88 -9.62
CA VAL A 329 10.92 5.45 -9.65
C VAL A 329 11.34 5.07 -11.07
N ARG A 330 12.55 4.51 -11.19
CA ARG A 330 13.09 3.96 -12.43
C ARG A 330 13.32 2.47 -12.21
N LEU A 331 12.57 1.64 -12.92
CA LEU A 331 12.72 0.20 -12.84
C LEU A 331 13.74 -0.26 -13.90
N PRO A 332 14.68 -1.14 -13.54
CA PRO A 332 15.54 -1.80 -14.52
C PRO A 332 14.70 -2.67 -15.48
N VAL A 333 15.15 -2.77 -16.74
CA VAL A 333 14.46 -3.56 -17.76
C VAL A 333 14.75 -5.05 -17.56
N GLY A 334 13.71 -5.89 -17.51
CA GLY A 334 13.84 -7.36 -17.58
C GLY A 334 13.92 -8.14 -16.27
N ILE A 335 13.37 -7.61 -15.16
CA ILE A 335 13.45 -8.26 -13.83
C ILE A 335 12.17 -9.04 -13.44
N VAL A 336 11.07 -8.85 -14.16
CA VAL A 336 9.81 -9.61 -13.96
C VAL A 336 9.46 -10.35 -15.25
#